data_AF-K4IJF8-F1
#
_entry.id   AF-K4IJF8-F1
#
_cell.length_a   1.000
_cell.length_b   1.000
_cell.length_c   1.000
_cell.angle_alpha   90.00
_cell.angle_beta   90.00
_cell.angle_gamma   90.00
#
_symmetry.space_group_name_H-M   'P 1'
#
loop_
_entity.id
_entity.type
_entity.pdbx_description
1 polymer ?
#
loop_
_entity_poly.entity_id
_entity_poly.type
_entity_poly.pdbx_seq_one_letter_code
_entity_poly.pdbx_strand_id
1 'polypeptide(L)'
;MKTITNLLFIALAIFALNSCALRPIATQYDYQKNNVANLELELEKLGNGWILIYNGADGLHKIDNTPRLNMWIDEKPMGQLRASKYAIIELEKKDYEFKLLHVDMFKFKSTHSVMIDKTTKVIRIEPTITSNKLTITNQLPSRIKKFKYVKSR
;
A
#
# COMPACT_ATOMS: atom_id res chain seq x y z
N MET A 1 39.96 3.68 -28.92
CA MET A 1 38.95 4.65 -28.44
C MET A 1 37.52 4.21 -28.70
N LYS A 2 37.08 3.97 -29.95
CA LYS A 2 35.68 3.60 -30.28
C LYS A 2 35.13 2.39 -29.48
N THR A 3 35.94 1.37 -29.22
CA THR A 3 35.54 0.17 -28.45
C THR A 3 35.26 0.46 -26.97
N ILE A 4 36.04 1.33 -26.33
CA ILE A 4 35.85 1.71 -24.92
C ILE A 4 34.60 2.59 -24.76
N THR A 5 34.40 3.53 -25.69
CA THR A 5 33.19 4.37 -25.72
C THR A 5 31.93 3.52 -25.92
N ASN A 6 31.98 2.53 -26.81
CA ASN A 6 30.86 1.59 -27.01
C ASN A 6 30.57 0.72 -25.77
N LEU A 7 31.59 0.24 -25.06
CA LEU A 7 31.44 -0.49 -23.80
C LEU A 7 30.80 0.36 -22.70
N LEU A 8 31.18 1.64 -22.60
CA LEU A 8 30.60 2.57 -21.63
C LEU A 8 29.11 2.83 -21.91
N PHE A 9 28.73 2.98 -23.18
CA PHE A 9 27.33 3.12 -23.59
C PHE A 9 26.49 1.86 -23.30
N ILE A 10 27.06 0.67 -23.51
CA ILE A 10 26.38 -0.60 -23.19
C ILE A 10 26.20 -0.74 -21.67
N ALA A 11 27.22 -0.42 -20.87
CA ALA A 11 27.11 -0.45 -19.41
C ALA A 11 26.04 0.53 -18.89
N LEU A 12 26.03 1.76 -19.40
CA LEU A 12 25.03 2.78 -19.03
C LEU A 12 23.60 2.34 -19.41
N ALA A 13 23.43 1.69 -20.56
CA ALA A 13 22.15 1.14 -21.00
C ALA A 13 21.67 -0.01 -20.10
N ILE A 14 22.57 -0.90 -19.66
CA ILE A 14 22.25 -1.99 -18.73
C ILE A 14 21.83 -1.44 -17.36
N PHE A 15 22.48 -0.38 -16.86
CA PHE A 15 22.07 0.29 -15.62
C PHE A 15 20.71 1.01 -15.77
N ALA A 16 20.43 1.62 -16.91
CA ALA A 16 19.15 2.31 -17.16
C ALA A 16 17.94 1.36 -17.21
N LEU A 17 18.11 0.12 -17.67
CA LEU A 17 17.03 -0.88 -17.75
C LEU A 17 16.64 -1.50 -16.40
N ASN A 18 17.48 -1.34 -15.37
CA ASN A 18 17.24 -1.84 -14.02
C ASN A 18 16.66 -0.77 -13.09
N SER A 19 15.78 0.10 -13.57
CA SER A 19 15.10 1.05 -12.68
C SER A 19 14.30 0.26 -11.62
N CYS A 20 14.79 0.23 -10.37
CA CYS A 20 14.26 -0.53 -9.23
C CYS A 20 12.94 0.01 -8.68
N ALA A 21 12.06 0.54 -9.53
CA ALA A 21 10.75 1.01 -9.08
C ALA A 21 9.81 -0.15 -8.78
N LEU A 22 9.14 -0.11 -7.62
CA LEU A 22 8.07 -1.06 -7.29
C LEU A 22 6.92 -0.93 -8.30
N ARG A 23 6.71 -1.98 -9.10
CA ARG A 23 5.60 -2.07 -10.05
C ARG A 23 4.26 -2.20 -9.32
N PRO A 24 3.23 -1.42 -9.70
CA PRO A 24 1.88 -1.61 -9.19
C PRO A 24 1.35 -3.01 -9.55
N ILE A 25 0.51 -3.56 -8.68
CA ILE A 25 -0.24 -4.79 -8.93
C ILE A 25 -1.72 -4.45 -9.13
N ALA A 26 -2.37 -5.15 -10.06
CA ALA A 26 -3.80 -5.03 -10.29
C ALA A 26 -4.56 -5.60 -9.08
N THR A 27 -5.68 -4.96 -8.74
CA THR A 27 -6.51 -5.43 -7.62
C THR A 27 -7.43 -6.55 -8.08
N GLN A 28 -7.63 -7.55 -7.23
CA GLN A 28 -8.74 -8.51 -7.37
C GLN A 28 -9.88 -8.22 -6.39
N TYR A 29 -9.80 -7.11 -5.65
CA TYR A 29 -10.84 -6.66 -4.74
C TYR A 29 -11.71 -5.61 -5.41
N ASP A 30 -13.01 -5.68 -5.16
CA ASP A 30 -13.89 -4.61 -5.56
C ASP A 30 -13.75 -3.45 -4.57
N TYR A 31 -13.12 -2.38 -5.04
CA TYR A 31 -12.94 -1.17 -4.26
C TYR A 31 -14.24 -0.38 -4.30
N GLN A 32 -14.97 -0.39 -3.19
CA GLN A 32 -16.28 0.22 -3.11
C GLN A 32 -16.19 1.74 -2.96
N LYS A 33 -16.20 2.44 -4.09
CA LYS A 33 -16.20 3.92 -4.13
C LYS A 33 -17.56 4.49 -3.73
N ASN A 34 -18.65 3.76 -3.97
CA ASN A 34 -19.97 4.37 -4.14
C ASN A 34 -20.83 4.47 -2.86
N ASN A 35 -20.42 3.90 -1.72
CA ASN A 35 -21.16 4.08 -0.45
C ASN A 35 -20.41 4.87 0.63
N VAL A 36 -19.07 4.98 0.57
CA VAL A 36 -18.27 5.51 1.70
C VAL A 36 -17.15 6.47 1.26
N ALA A 37 -16.76 6.53 -0.02
CA ALA A 37 -15.57 7.28 -0.44
C ALA A 37 -15.82 8.77 -0.75
N ASN A 38 -17.08 9.20 -0.87
CA ASN A 38 -17.48 10.57 -1.29
C ASN A 38 -18.50 11.27 -0.37
N LEU A 39 -19.04 10.58 0.64
CA LEU A 39 -19.71 11.20 1.78
C LEU A 39 -18.68 11.25 2.90
N GLU A 40 -18.75 12.25 3.77
CA GLU A 40 -17.84 12.44 4.90
C GLU A 40 -17.46 11.08 5.49
N LEU A 41 -16.18 10.74 5.36
CA LEU A 41 -15.66 9.45 5.78
C LEU A 41 -15.77 9.42 7.31
N GLU A 42 -16.88 8.88 7.78
CA GLU A 42 -17.26 8.73 9.17
C GLU A 42 -16.86 7.34 9.63
N LEU A 43 -16.20 7.26 10.79
CA LEU A 43 -15.71 6.01 11.37
C LEU A 43 -16.87 5.06 11.74
N GLU A 44 -18.05 5.62 11.96
CA GLU A 44 -19.30 4.94 12.28
C GLU A 44 -19.82 4.10 11.09
N LYS A 45 -19.46 4.47 9.86
CA LYS A 45 -19.81 3.74 8.63
C LYS A 45 -18.85 2.58 8.32
N LEU A 46 -17.81 2.39 9.14
CA LEU A 46 -16.85 1.29 9.05
C LEU A 46 -17.13 0.23 10.12
N GLY A 47 -16.59 -0.97 9.93
CA GLY A 47 -16.83 -2.14 10.78
C GLY A 47 -17.81 -3.11 10.13
N ASN A 48 -18.11 -4.21 10.82
CA ASN A 48 -18.94 -5.30 10.29
C ASN A 48 -18.50 -5.76 8.88
N GLY A 49 -17.19 -5.84 8.67
CA GLY A 49 -16.58 -6.25 7.40
C GLY A 49 -16.13 -5.10 6.50
N TRP A 50 -16.64 -3.88 6.68
CA TRP A 50 -16.15 -2.70 5.94
C TRP A 50 -14.90 -2.13 6.59
N ILE A 51 -13.76 -2.29 5.93
CA ILE A 51 -12.46 -1.91 6.49
C ILE A 51 -11.77 -0.90 5.60
N LEU A 52 -11.35 0.20 6.23
CA LEU A 52 -10.46 1.16 5.61
C LEU A 52 -9.02 0.75 5.83
N ILE A 53 -8.26 0.65 4.75
CA ILE A 53 -6.82 0.42 4.79
C ILE A 53 -6.12 1.63 4.20
N TYR A 54 -5.20 2.24 4.95
CA TYR A 54 -4.46 3.41 4.48
C TYR A 54 -2.95 3.22 4.65
N ASN A 55 -2.20 3.84 3.74
CA ASN A 55 -0.76 3.93 3.86
C ASN A 55 -0.38 5.15 4.72
N GLY A 56 0.08 4.87 5.94
CA GLY A 56 0.44 5.82 6.99
C GLY A 56 1.87 6.34 6.91
N ALA A 57 2.59 6.16 5.80
CA ALA A 57 3.94 6.72 5.71
C ALA A 57 3.91 8.25 5.82
N ASP A 58 4.65 8.75 6.81
CA ASP A 58 4.68 10.16 7.19
C ASP A 58 5.71 10.97 6.37
N GLY A 59 5.71 12.30 6.57
CA GLY A 59 6.52 13.27 5.80
C GLY A 59 8.03 13.03 5.76
N LEU A 60 8.57 12.25 6.70
CA LEU A 60 9.98 11.86 6.74
C LEU A 60 10.38 10.96 5.55
N HIS A 61 9.42 10.24 4.94
CA HIS A 61 9.62 9.37 3.78
C HIS A 61 9.30 10.06 2.43
N LYS A 62 9.30 11.40 2.37
CA LYS A 62 8.85 12.16 1.18
C LYS A 62 9.97 12.67 0.28
N ILE A 63 11.23 12.53 0.67
CA ILE A 63 12.37 13.14 -0.04
C ILE A 63 12.61 12.46 -1.40
N ASP A 64 12.10 11.25 -1.61
CA ASP A 64 12.49 10.31 -2.66
C ASP A 64 11.30 9.66 -3.41
N ASN A 65 10.15 10.33 -3.47
CA ASN A 65 9.00 9.92 -4.29
C ASN A 65 8.16 8.75 -3.71
N THR A 66 7.72 8.96 -2.48
CA THR A 66 6.51 8.42 -1.85
C THR A 66 6.49 6.90 -1.67
N PRO A 67 6.66 6.37 -0.45
CA PRO A 67 6.61 4.95 -0.18
C PRO A 67 5.35 4.29 -0.75
N ARG A 68 5.57 3.31 -1.63
CA ARG A 68 4.53 2.52 -2.27
C ARG A 68 4.54 1.14 -1.62
N LEU A 69 3.37 0.67 -1.23
CA LEU A 69 3.18 -0.67 -0.68
C LEU A 69 2.28 -1.47 -1.59
N ASN A 70 2.77 -2.60 -2.09
CA ASN A 70 1.93 -3.64 -2.66
C ASN A 70 1.43 -4.52 -1.51
N MET A 71 0.16 -4.90 -1.58
CA MET A 71 -0.49 -5.71 -0.55
C MET A 71 -1.24 -6.90 -1.15
N TRP A 72 -1.17 -8.02 -0.45
CA TRP A 72 -2.00 -9.20 -0.66
C TRP A 72 -2.69 -9.58 0.64
N ILE A 73 -3.88 -10.15 0.53
CA ILE A 73 -4.68 -10.66 1.65
C ILE A 73 -5.07 -12.08 1.26
N ASP A 74 -4.67 -13.09 2.03
CA ASP A 74 -4.84 -14.52 1.68
C ASP A 74 -4.43 -14.82 0.23
N GLU A 75 -3.22 -14.37 -0.14
CA GLU A 75 -2.63 -14.49 -1.49
C GLU A 75 -3.34 -13.70 -2.61
N LYS A 76 -4.52 -13.15 -2.34
CA LYS A 76 -5.26 -12.31 -3.28
C LYS A 76 -4.65 -10.91 -3.35
N PRO A 77 -4.20 -10.43 -4.53
CA PRO A 77 -3.64 -9.10 -4.68
C PRO A 77 -4.70 -8.05 -4.37
N MET A 78 -4.45 -7.30 -3.29
CA MET A 78 -5.30 -6.18 -2.92
C MET A 78 -5.00 -4.98 -3.79
N GLY A 79 -3.73 -4.72 -4.14
CA GLY A 79 -3.36 -3.58 -4.96
C GLY A 79 -2.11 -2.86 -4.43
N GLN A 80 -1.88 -1.65 -4.94
CA GLN A 80 -0.82 -0.76 -4.46
C GLN A 80 -1.40 0.48 -3.74
N LEU A 81 -0.97 0.71 -2.49
CA LEU A 81 -1.26 1.93 -1.74
C LEU A 81 -0.01 2.81 -1.67
N ARG A 82 -0.08 4.00 -2.27
CA ARG A 82 0.94 5.06 -2.11
C ARG A 82 0.70 5.81 -0.80
N ALA A 83 1.70 6.51 -0.27
CA ALA A 83 1.50 7.35 0.91
C ALA A 83 0.33 8.33 0.73
N SER A 84 -0.40 8.60 1.81
CA SER A 84 -1.62 9.43 1.79
C SER A 84 -2.71 8.89 0.85
N LYS A 85 -2.72 7.59 0.59
CA LYS A 85 -3.81 6.89 -0.11
C LYS A 85 -4.47 5.88 0.80
N TYR A 86 -5.75 5.63 0.53
CA TYR A 86 -6.54 4.62 1.21
C TYR A 86 -7.46 3.90 0.25
N ALA A 87 -7.91 2.73 0.66
CA ALA A 87 -8.96 1.97 0.02
C ALA A 87 -9.93 1.46 1.09
N ILE A 88 -11.14 1.14 0.67
CA ILE A 88 -12.15 0.51 1.51
C ILE A 88 -12.52 -0.79 0.83
N ILE A 89 -12.43 -1.89 1.57
CA ILE A 89 -12.75 -3.22 1.10
C ILE A 89 -13.68 -3.90 2.11
N GLU A 90 -14.42 -4.87 1.62
CA GLU A 90 -15.21 -5.76 2.44
C GLU A 90 -14.41 -7.04 2.72
N LEU A 91 -14.31 -7.44 4.00
CA LEU A 91 -13.72 -8.69 4.44
C LEU A 91 -14.65 -9.38 5.44
N GLU A 92 -14.84 -10.68 5.29
CA GLU A 92 -15.58 -11.50 6.24
C GLU A 92 -14.84 -11.62 7.58
N LYS A 93 -15.57 -11.96 8.65
CA LYS A 93 -14.97 -12.22 9.97
C LYS A 93 -14.16 -13.52 9.95
N LYS A 94 -12.84 -13.42 9.90
CA LYS A 94 -11.88 -14.53 10.06
C LYS A 94 -10.45 -13.99 10.22
N ASP A 95 -9.51 -14.90 10.43
CA ASP A 95 -8.08 -14.60 10.33
C ASP A 95 -7.64 -14.50 8.86
N TYR A 96 -6.85 -13.49 8.56
CA TYR A 96 -6.26 -13.25 7.25
C TYR A 96 -4.75 -13.12 7.34
N GLU A 97 -4.08 -13.52 6.28
CA GLU A 97 -2.67 -13.27 6.06
C GLU A 97 -2.47 -12.04 5.17
N PHE A 98 -1.93 -10.96 5.74
CA PHE A 98 -1.55 -9.75 5.02
C PHE A 98 -0.08 -9.81 4.62
N LYS A 99 0.21 -9.86 3.32
CA LYS A 99 1.58 -9.73 2.79
C LYS A 99 1.80 -8.30 2.31
N LEU A 100 2.87 -7.66 2.76
CA LEU A 100 3.28 -6.31 2.35
C LEU A 100 4.63 -6.35 1.65
N LEU A 101 4.76 -5.56 0.59
CA LEU A 101 6.00 -5.36 -0.15
C LEU A 101 6.22 -3.87 -0.42
N HIS A 102 7.34 -3.34 0.03
CA HIS A 102 7.89 -2.10 -0.51
C HIS A 102 9.28 -2.34 -1.12
N VAL A 103 9.72 -1.39 -1.93
CA VAL A 103 11.07 -1.40 -2.52
C VAL A 103 11.70 -0.05 -2.25
N ASP A 104 12.89 -0.12 -1.68
CA ASP A 104 13.85 0.96 -1.57
C ASP A 104 15.15 0.47 -2.26
N MET A 105 16.34 0.65 -1.65
CA MET A 105 17.57 -0.01 -2.10
C MET A 105 17.41 -1.55 -2.19
N PHE A 106 16.54 -2.13 -1.35
CA PHE A 106 16.22 -3.56 -1.32
C PHE A 106 14.71 -3.80 -1.35
N LYS A 107 14.33 -5.06 -1.59
CA LYS A 107 12.93 -5.51 -1.51
C LYS A 107 12.63 -5.95 -0.09
N PHE A 108 11.70 -5.28 0.57
CA PHE A 108 11.30 -5.61 1.93
C PHE A 108 9.91 -6.24 1.93
N LYS A 109 9.86 -7.52 2.30
CA LYS A 109 8.64 -8.30 2.42
C LYS A 109 8.35 -8.57 3.89
N SER A 110 7.08 -8.52 4.26
CA SER A 110 6.63 -8.91 5.61
C SER A 110 5.23 -9.52 5.53
N THR A 111 4.95 -10.46 6.42
CA THR A 111 3.65 -11.12 6.56
C THR A 111 3.09 -10.83 7.94
N HIS A 112 1.79 -10.53 8.02
CA HIS A 112 1.08 -10.19 9.26
C HIS A 112 -0.20 -11.03 9.33
N SER A 113 -0.39 -11.78 10.43
CA SER A 113 -1.67 -12.45 10.71
C SER A 113 -2.60 -11.48 11.41
N VAL A 114 -3.81 -11.29 10.89
CA VAL A 114 -4.76 -10.28 11.35
C VAL A 114 -6.14 -10.90 11.48
N MET A 115 -6.68 -10.89 12.69
CA MET A 115 -8.08 -11.25 12.94
C MET A 115 -8.98 -10.08 12.56
N ILE A 116 -9.90 -10.31 11.62
CA ILE A 116 -10.96 -9.37 11.29
C ILE A 116 -12.21 -9.74 12.08
N ASP A 117 -12.73 -8.79 12.85
CA ASP A 117 -14.00 -8.93 13.56
C ASP A 117 -14.98 -7.78 13.27
N LYS A 118 -16.10 -7.74 13.98
CA LYS A 118 -17.14 -6.73 13.81
C LYS A 118 -16.67 -5.31 14.15
N THR A 119 -15.65 -5.20 15.00
CA THR A 119 -15.09 -3.94 15.51
C THR A 119 -13.87 -3.46 14.72
N THR A 120 -13.29 -4.32 13.87
CA THR A 120 -12.19 -3.93 12.99
C THR A 120 -12.69 -2.95 11.92
N LYS A 121 -12.21 -1.70 12.00
CA LYS A 121 -12.63 -0.60 11.13
C LYS A 121 -11.51 -0.06 10.27
N VAL A 122 -10.34 0.12 10.87
CA VAL A 122 -9.23 0.84 10.22
C VAL A 122 -7.90 0.15 10.46
N ILE A 123 -7.19 -0.11 9.37
CA ILE A 123 -5.84 -0.68 9.35
C ILE A 123 -4.87 0.34 8.75
N ARG A 124 -3.82 0.66 9.51
CA ARG A 124 -2.66 1.42 9.04
C ARG A 124 -1.62 0.46 8.52
N ILE A 125 -1.12 0.68 7.31
CA ILE A 125 0.08 0.01 6.79
C ILE A 125 1.16 1.06 6.51
N GLU A 126 2.42 0.74 6.75
CA GLU A 126 3.53 1.65 6.45
C GLU A 126 4.83 0.89 6.24
N PRO A 127 5.71 1.35 5.35
CA PRO A 127 7.07 0.83 5.32
C PRO A 127 7.86 1.40 6.51
N THR A 128 8.83 0.63 6.98
CA THR A 128 9.87 1.06 7.91
C THR A 128 11.23 0.96 7.22
N ILE A 129 12.30 1.39 7.90
CA ILE A 129 13.67 1.38 7.32
C ILE A 129 14.09 -0.04 6.87
N THR A 130 13.58 -1.09 7.52
CA THR A 130 14.02 -2.47 7.30
C THR A 130 12.88 -3.47 7.08
N SER A 131 11.62 -3.04 7.09
CA SER A 131 10.45 -3.93 6.98
C SER A 131 9.16 -3.16 6.63
N ASN A 132 8.00 -3.76 6.88
CA ASN A 132 6.71 -3.08 6.86
C ASN A 132 5.97 -3.34 8.16
N LYS A 133 5.13 -2.39 8.55
CA LYS A 133 4.29 -2.47 9.73
C LYS A 133 2.83 -2.43 9.33
N LEU A 134 2.02 -3.24 10.02
CA LEU A 134 0.57 -3.23 9.95
C LEU A 134 0.04 -3.00 11.37
N THR A 135 -0.94 -2.12 11.54
CA THR A 135 -1.55 -1.84 12.84
C THR A 135 -3.05 -1.64 12.69
N ILE A 136 -3.86 -2.40 13.43
CA ILE A 136 -5.29 -2.13 13.58
C ILE A 136 -5.40 -0.91 14.50
N THR A 137 -5.91 0.19 13.96
CA THR A 137 -6.03 1.46 14.70
C THR A 137 -7.45 1.75 15.11
N ASN A 138 -8.43 1.29 14.33
CA ASN A 138 -9.86 1.62 14.49
C ASN A 138 -10.12 3.14 14.63
N GLN A 139 -9.20 3.96 14.12
CA GLN A 139 -9.24 5.42 14.17
C GLN A 139 -8.82 5.94 12.80
N LEU A 140 -9.52 6.96 12.31
CA LEU A 140 -9.16 7.62 11.06
C LEU A 140 -7.83 8.37 11.22
N PRO A 141 -7.01 8.47 10.16
CA PRO A 141 -5.80 9.27 10.20
C PRO A 141 -6.14 10.74 10.48
N SER A 142 -5.35 11.39 11.34
CA SER A 142 -5.57 12.78 11.81
C SER A 142 -5.76 13.82 10.70
N ARG A 143 -5.24 13.54 9.50
CA ARG A 143 -5.35 14.40 8.31
C ARG A 143 -6.09 13.71 7.17
N ILE A 144 -7.15 12.95 7.46
CA ILE A 144 -7.91 12.19 6.46
C ILE A 144 -8.34 13.03 5.25
N LYS A 145 -8.64 14.32 5.43
CA LYS A 145 -8.96 15.25 4.33
C LYS A 145 -7.86 15.38 3.26
N LYS A 146 -6.60 15.05 3.60
CA LYS A 146 -5.46 15.04 2.67
C LYS A 146 -5.27 13.68 1.98
N PHE A 147 -5.91 12.63 2.48
CA PHE A 147 -5.83 11.31 1.90
C PHE A 147 -6.72 11.24 0.67
N LYS A 148 -6.29 10.47 -0.33
CA LYS A 148 -7.05 10.27 -1.56
C LYS A 148 -7.41 8.81 -1.70
N TYR A 149 -8.68 8.55 -2.01
CA TYR A 149 -9.16 7.21 -2.32
C TYR A 149 -8.44 6.63 -3.56
N VAL A 150 -8.09 5.35 -3.50
CA VAL A 150 -7.59 4.59 -4.65
C VAL A 150 -8.78 3.98 -5.37
N LYS A 151 -8.92 4.26 -6.66
CA LYS A 151 -9.88 3.55 -7.52
C LYS A 151 -9.26 2.22 -7.93
N SER A 152 -10.06 1.16 -8.00
CA SER A 152 -9.64 -0.10 -8.63
C SER A 152 -9.14 0.20 -10.05
N ARG A 153 -8.03 -0.46 -10.43
CA ARG A 153 -7.42 -0.40 -11.76
C ARG A 153 -7.12 -1.82 -12.21
#